data_AF-A0AAV4JDW7-F1
#
_entry.id   AF-A0AAV4JDW7-F1
#
_cell.length_a   1.000
_cell.length_b   1.000
_cell.length_c   1.000
_cell.angle_alpha   90.00
_cell.angle_beta   90.00
_cell.angle_gamma   90.00
#
_symmetry.space_group_name_H-M   'P 1'
#
loop_
_entity.id
_entity.type
_entity.pdbx_description
1 polymer ?
#
loop_
_entity_poly.entity_id
_entity_poly.type
_entity_poly.pdbx_seq_one_letter_code
_entity_poly.pdbx_strand_id
1 'polypeptide(L)'
;MENGLDENQPHDKAGFRKKFSITDHIYTLKQVIEITNEYNPLLCVGFIDYEKAFDSVEHFAIIETLRKINTIETYVQILENIYRHATARMHIDNLVSEEFHIKKTPSLLNFLLQPSKKYFKKLT
;
A
#
# COMPACT_ATOMS: atom_id res chain seq x y z
N MET A 1 0.36 0.35 26.96
CA MET A 1 -0.25 -0.65 26.05
C MET A 1 0.03 -0.21 24.63
N GLU A 2 1.28 -0.36 24.22
CA GLU A 2 1.73 -0.19 22.84
C GLU A 2 2.48 -1.48 22.52
N ASN A 3 2.49 -1.93 21.25
CA ASN A 3 3.59 -2.70 20.62
C ASN A 3 3.21 -3.95 19.81
N GLY A 4 1.93 -4.35 19.68
CA GLY A 4 1.61 -5.50 18.82
C GLY A 4 2.07 -5.32 17.36
N LEU A 5 1.91 -4.12 16.78
CA LEU A 5 2.23 -3.91 15.37
C LEU A 5 3.73 -3.98 15.05
N ASP A 6 4.57 -3.34 15.87
CA ASP A 6 6.02 -3.28 15.64
C ASP A 6 6.74 -4.57 16.07
N GLU A 7 6.19 -5.31 17.03
CA GLU A 7 6.69 -6.62 17.47
C GLU A 7 6.39 -7.72 16.45
N ASN A 8 5.28 -7.61 15.71
CA ASN A 8 4.89 -8.56 14.66
C ASN A 8 5.54 -8.26 13.29
N GLN A 9 6.40 -7.24 13.17
CA GLN A 9 7.14 -6.99 11.93
C GLN A 9 8.35 -7.93 11.79
N PRO A 10 8.68 -8.38 10.56
CA PRO A 10 9.93 -9.09 10.31
C PRO A 10 11.16 -8.31 10.79
N HIS A 11 12.17 -9.02 11.29
CA HIS A 11 13.41 -8.40 11.77
C HIS A 11 14.11 -7.57 10.67
N ASP A 12 14.06 -8.04 9.43
CA ASP A 12 14.75 -7.43 8.28
C ASP A 12 13.98 -6.24 7.69
N LYS A 13 12.82 -5.87 8.26
CA LYS A 13 12.06 -4.71 7.81
C LYS A 13 12.53 -3.46 8.54
N ALA A 14 13.24 -2.60 7.81
CA ALA A 14 13.65 -1.28 8.30
C ALA A 14 12.68 -0.14 7.92
N GLY A 15 11.95 -0.28 6.83
CA GLY A 15 11.03 0.75 6.34
C GLY A 15 9.81 0.95 7.25
N PHE A 16 9.44 2.20 7.50
CA PHE A 16 8.30 2.61 8.34
C PHE A 16 8.36 2.07 9.79
N ARG A 17 9.55 1.77 10.30
CA ARG A 17 9.75 1.26 11.66
C ARG A 17 10.63 2.21 12.47
N LYS A 18 10.13 2.62 13.64
CA LYS A 18 10.83 3.59 14.50
C LYS A 18 12.17 3.00 14.95
N LYS A 19 13.24 3.81 14.87
CA LYS A 19 14.63 3.43 15.21
C LYS A 19 15.31 2.44 14.25
N PHE A 20 14.71 2.12 13.11
CA PHE A 20 15.37 1.33 12.08
C PHE A 20 15.79 2.22 10.90
N SER A 21 16.88 1.86 10.24
CA SER A 21 17.38 2.56 9.06
C SER A 21 17.77 1.53 7.99
N ILE A 22 17.64 1.93 6.72
CA ILE A 22 18.12 1.14 5.59
C ILE A 22 19.65 1.14 5.48
N THR A 23 20.34 1.98 6.25
CA THR A 23 21.81 2.12 6.22
C THR A 23 22.52 0.78 6.46
N ASP A 24 22.04 0.00 7.44
CA ASP A 24 22.65 -1.28 7.78
C ASP A 24 22.46 -2.33 6.67
N HIS A 25 21.32 -2.30 5.98
CA HIS A 25 21.07 -3.16 4.81
C HIS A 25 21.99 -2.79 3.65
N ILE A 26 22.16 -1.50 3.36
CA ILE A 26 23.08 -1.01 2.31
C ILE A 26 24.52 -1.40 2.64
N TYR A 27 24.94 -1.21 3.90
CA TYR A 27 26.28 -1.56 4.34
C TYR A 27 26.54 -3.06 4.25
N THR A 28 25.57 -3.88 4.66
CA THR A 28 25.66 -5.35 4.56
C THR A 28 25.76 -5.81 3.11
N LEU A 29 24.92 -5.26 2.22
CA LEU A 29 24.97 -5.58 0.79
C LEU A 29 26.33 -5.20 0.17
N LYS A 30 26.89 -4.04 0.53
CA LYS A 30 28.23 -3.63 0.10
C LYS A 30 29.30 -4.61 0.55
N GLN A 31 29.30 -5.02 1.82
CA GLN A 31 30.26 -6.01 2.32
C GLN A 31 30.15 -7.35 1.59
N VAL A 32 28.94 -7.84 1.33
CA VAL A 32 28.73 -9.10 0.58
C VAL A 32 29.31 -8.99 -0.84
N ILE A 33 29.11 -7.85 -1.50
CA ILE A 33 29.67 -7.59 -2.83
C ILE A 33 31.20 -7.54 -2.78
N GLU A 34 31.79 -6.86 -1.80
CA GLU A 34 33.25 -6.75 -1.62
C GLU A 34 33.90 -8.12 -1.40
N ILE A 35 33.37 -8.93 -0.48
CA ILE A 35 33.86 -10.28 -0.20
C ILE A 35 33.74 -11.18 -1.45
N THR A 36 32.63 -11.05 -2.18
CA THR A 36 32.46 -11.82 -3.43
C THR A 36 33.49 -11.42 -4.48
N ASN A 37 33.79 -10.13 -4.61
CA ASN A 37 34.82 -9.67 -5.54
C ASN A 37 36.23 -10.15 -5.15
N GLU A 38 36.50 -10.32 -3.85
CA GLU A 38 37.79 -10.79 -3.35
C GLU A 38 38.01 -12.30 -3.59
N TYR A 39 37.01 -13.12 -3.27
CA TYR A 39 37.14 -14.58 -3.31
C TYR A 39 36.57 -15.23 -4.59
N ASN A 40 36.02 -14.42 -5.51
CA ASN A 40 35.40 -14.85 -6.77
C ASN A 40 34.26 -15.92 -6.67
N PRO A 41 33.44 -16.03 -5.60
CA PRO A 41 32.20 -16.79 -5.70
C PRO A 41 31.21 -16.13 -6.67
N LEU A 42 30.26 -16.91 -7.20
CA LEU A 42 29.16 -16.37 -7.99
C LEU A 42 28.14 -15.69 -7.07
N LEU A 43 27.91 -14.39 -7.24
CA LEU A 43 26.85 -13.63 -6.55
C LEU A 43 25.78 -13.17 -7.55
N CYS A 44 24.52 -13.41 -7.21
CA CYS A 44 23.37 -12.86 -7.92
C CYS A 44 22.52 -12.07 -6.91
N VAL A 45 22.18 -10.83 -7.25
CA VAL A 45 21.36 -9.93 -6.42
C VAL A 45 20.10 -9.53 -7.19
N GLY A 46 18.93 -9.81 -6.61
CA GLY A 46 17.65 -9.42 -7.17
C GLY A 46 17.03 -8.26 -6.38
N PHE A 47 16.59 -7.22 -7.09
CA PHE A 47 15.80 -6.13 -6.52
C PHE A 47 14.35 -6.28 -6.99
N ILE A 48 13.42 -6.40 -6.04
CA ILE A 48 11.98 -6.53 -6.32
C ILE A 48 11.31 -5.23 -5.88
N ASP A 49 10.65 -4.55 -6.82
CA ASP A 49 9.83 -3.39 -6.55
C ASP A 49 8.40 -3.63 -7.03
N TYR A 50 7.41 -3.25 -6.22
CA TYR A 50 6.00 -3.48 -6.51
C TYR A 50 5.39 -2.26 -7.17
N GLU A 51 4.81 -2.42 -8.36
CA GLU A 51 4.06 -1.34 -8.99
C GLU A 51 2.86 -0.94 -8.11
N LYS A 52 2.80 0.34 -7.72
CA LYS A 52 1.69 0.94 -6.96
C LYS A 52 1.30 0.11 -5.73
N ALA A 53 2.29 -0.23 -4.89
CA ALA A 53 2.11 -1.10 -3.73
C ALA A 53 0.92 -0.72 -2.83
N PHE A 54 0.63 0.57 -2.63
CA PHE A 54 -0.50 0.98 -1.80
C PHE A 54 -1.86 0.88 -2.52
N ASP A 55 -1.92 1.09 -3.84
CA ASP A 55 -3.16 0.99 -4.61
C ASP A 55 -3.53 -0.47 -4.90
N SER A 56 -2.52 -1.35 -5.02
CA SER A 56 -2.71 -2.76 -5.39
C SER A 56 -3.11 -3.65 -4.22
N VAL A 57 -2.81 -3.29 -2.97
CA VAL A 57 -3.13 -4.13 -1.80
C VAL A 57 -4.62 -4.18 -1.51
N GLU A 58 -5.19 -5.38 -1.43
CA GLU A 58 -6.61 -5.58 -1.15
C GLU A 58 -7.00 -5.19 0.28
N HIS A 59 -8.08 -4.40 0.44
CA HIS A 59 -8.51 -3.89 1.75
C HIS A 59 -8.91 -5.03 2.72
N PHE A 60 -9.57 -6.08 2.23
CA PHE A 60 -9.93 -7.22 3.07
C PHE A 60 -8.68 -7.90 3.66
N ALA A 61 -7.61 -8.01 2.86
CA ALA A 61 -6.35 -8.62 3.29
C ALA A 61 -5.68 -7.79 4.40
N ILE A 62 -5.74 -6.46 4.32
CA ILE A 62 -5.27 -5.55 5.39
C ILE A 62 -6.05 -5.82 6.68
N ILE A 63 -7.39 -5.81 6.61
CA ILE A 63 -8.26 -6.00 7.79
C ILE A 63 -8.03 -7.37 8.43
N GLU A 64 -7.98 -8.45 7.64
CA GLU A 64 -7.69 -9.79 8.16
C GLU A 64 -6.31 -9.86 8.82
N THR A 65 -5.31 -9.20 8.25
CA THR A 65 -3.94 -9.20 8.79
C THR A 65 -3.89 -8.46 10.12
N LEU A 66 -4.55 -7.30 10.23
CA LEU A 66 -4.63 -6.53 11.48
C LEU A 66 -5.31 -7.31 12.62
N ARG A 67 -6.34 -8.09 12.31
CA ARG A 67 -7.00 -8.99 13.27
C ARG A 67 -6.08 -10.13 13.70
N LYS A 68 -5.32 -10.72 12.77
CA LYS A 68 -4.36 -11.81 13.07
C LYS A 68 -3.24 -11.38 14.01
N ILE A 69 -2.74 -10.15 13.88
CA ILE A 69 -1.63 -9.62 14.71
C ILE A 69 -2.10 -9.02 16.04
N ASN A 70 -3.33 -9.34 16.48
CA ASN A 70 -3.93 -8.89 17.75
C ASN A 70 -3.90 -7.36 17.94
N THR A 71 -4.17 -6.61 16.86
CA THR A 71 -4.38 -5.16 16.94
C THR A 71 -5.65 -4.86 17.73
N ILE A 72 -5.74 -3.68 18.34
CA ILE A 72 -6.96 -3.23 19.03
C ILE A 72 -8.14 -3.21 18.05
N GLU A 73 -9.15 -4.04 18.31
CA GLU A 73 -10.29 -4.25 17.39
C GLU A 73 -11.03 -2.93 17.06
N THR A 74 -11.08 -1.97 17.98
CA THR A 74 -11.67 -0.65 17.73
C THR A 74 -11.02 0.06 16.54
N TYR A 75 -9.69 0.01 16.40
CA TYR A 75 -9.01 0.60 15.23
C TYR A 75 -9.30 -0.17 13.95
N VAL A 76 -9.37 -1.50 14.02
CA VAL A 76 -9.70 -2.34 12.88
C VAL A 76 -11.11 -2.03 12.37
N GLN A 77 -12.08 -1.88 13.26
CA GLN A 77 -13.46 -1.52 12.91
C GLN A 77 -13.54 -0.13 12.28
N ILE A 78 -12.80 0.85 12.80
CA ILE A 78 -12.73 2.19 12.20
C ILE A 78 -12.18 2.10 10.77
N LEU A 79 -11.07 1.40 10.56
CA LEU A 79 -10.48 1.22 9.23
C LEU A 79 -11.44 0.50 8.28
N GLU A 80 -12.08 -0.58 8.75
CA GLU A 80 -13.06 -1.32 7.96
C GLU A 80 -14.24 -0.43 7.54
N ASN A 81 -14.75 0.41 8.45
CA ASN A 81 -15.83 1.35 8.14
C ASN A 81 -15.41 2.44 7.14
N ILE A 82 -14.19 2.96 7.26
CA ILE A 82 -13.63 3.94 6.31
C ILE A 82 -13.61 3.35 4.91
N TYR A 83 -13.10 2.12 4.73
CA TYR A 83 -12.98 1.51 3.40
C TYR A 83 -14.29 0.95 2.85
N ARG A 84 -15.16 0.39 3.70
CA ARG A 84 -16.44 -0.23 3.26
C ARG A 84 -17.47 0.80 2.80
N HIS A 85 -17.49 1.97 3.43
CA HIS A 85 -18.51 3.00 3.18
C HIS A 85 -17.95 4.26 2.50
N ALA A 86 -16.74 4.16 1.92
CA ALA A 86 -16.11 5.28 1.24
C ALA A 86 -16.98 5.76 0.06
N THR A 87 -17.40 7.02 0.11
CA THR A 87 -18.08 7.73 -0.98
C THR A 87 -17.28 8.97 -1.39
N ALA A 88 -17.46 9.41 -2.63
CA ALA A 88 -16.81 10.61 -3.17
C ALA A 88 -17.78 11.43 -4.01
N ARG A 89 -17.48 12.73 -4.12
CA ARG A 89 -18.06 13.65 -5.10
C ARG A 89 -16.94 14.35 -5.85
N MET A 90 -17.14 14.60 -7.13
CA MET A 90 -16.19 15.29 -7.99
C MET A 90 -16.66 16.73 -8.18
N HIS A 91 -15.74 17.67 -7.94
CA HIS A 91 -15.95 19.09 -8.18
C HIS A 91 -15.14 19.52 -9.41
N ILE A 92 -15.79 20.05 -10.43
CA ILE A 92 -15.16 20.64 -11.61
C ILE A 92 -15.78 22.01 -11.82
N ASP A 93 -14.99 23.07 -11.61
CA ASP A 93 -15.46 24.46 -11.60
C ASP A 93 -16.68 24.63 -10.67
N ASN A 94 -17.83 25.02 -11.24
CA ASN A 94 -19.09 25.20 -10.52
C ASN A 94 -20.01 23.95 -10.57
N LEU A 95 -19.52 22.83 -11.12
CA LEU A 95 -20.28 21.58 -11.24
C LEU A 95 -19.86 20.59 -10.15
N VAL A 96 -20.85 19.99 -9.50
CA VAL A 96 -20.67 18.94 -8.49
C VAL A 96 -21.36 17.68 -8.96
N SER A 97 -20.65 16.55 -8.90
CA SER A 97 -21.21 15.25 -9.25
C SER A 97 -22.22 14.75 -8.21
N GLU A 98 -23.05 13.79 -8.61
CA GLU A 98 -23.73 12.94 -7.63
C GLU A 98 -22.70 12.19 -6.79
N GLU A 99 -23.09 11.80 -5.58
CA GLU A 99 -22.26 10.97 -4.71
C GLU A 99 -22.15 9.56 -5.29
N PHE A 100 -20.93 9.01 -5.29
CA PHE A 100 -20.68 7.65 -5.75
C PHE A 100 -19.77 6.90 -4.78
N HIS A 101 -19.98 5.59 -4.69
CA HIS A 101 -19.13 4.71 -3.90
C HIS A 101 -17.74 4.60 -4.54
N ILE A 102 -16.70 4.75 -3.73
CA ILE A 102 -15.32 4.53 -4.15
C ILE A 102 -15.15 3.02 -4.35
N LYS A 103 -14.86 2.62 -5.59
CA LYS A 103 -14.46 1.26 -5.93
C LYS A 103 -12.97 1.23 -6.19
N LYS A 104 -12.29 0.25 -5.60
CA LYS A 104 -10.90 -0.06 -5.94
C LYS A 104 -10.85 -0.44 -7.42
N THR A 105 -10.23 0.40 -8.24
CA THR A 105 -10.08 0.17 -9.67
C THR A 105 -8.67 -0.39 -9.91
N PRO A 106 -8.51 -1.52 -10.62
CA PRO A 106 -7.18 -2.11 -10.84
C PRO A 106 -6.24 -1.26 -11.73
N SER A 107 -6.67 -0.08 -12.20
CA SER A 107 -5.85 0.79 -13.04
C SER A 107 -6.47 2.18 -13.19
N LEU A 108 -5.62 3.20 -13.36
CA LEU A 108 -5.99 4.57 -13.75
C LEU A 108 -6.88 4.58 -15.02
N LEU A 109 -6.70 3.59 -15.90
CA LEU A 109 -7.51 3.44 -17.11
C LEU A 109 -8.99 3.17 -16.79
N ASN A 110 -9.26 2.35 -15.78
CA ASN A 110 -10.64 2.10 -15.35
C ASN A 110 -11.24 3.32 -14.64
N PHE A 111 -10.47 4.03 -13.83
CA PHE A 111 -10.94 5.25 -13.17
C PHE A 111 -11.32 6.37 -14.15
N LEU A 112 -10.55 6.58 -15.23
CA LEU A 112 -10.91 7.55 -16.28
C LEU A 112 -12.14 7.11 -17.11
N LEU A 113 -12.42 5.81 -17.18
CA LEU A 113 -13.56 5.24 -17.92
C LEU A 113 -14.83 5.07 -17.07
N GLN A 114 -14.78 5.19 -15.74
CA GLN A 114 -15.95 5.03 -14.87
C GLN A 114 -16.89 6.27 -14.85
N PRO A 115 -16.39 7.53 -14.84
CA PRO A 115 -17.25 8.72 -14.93
C PRO A 115 -17.74 8.98 -16.36
N SER A 116 -16.91 8.73 -17.38
CA SER A 116 -17.18 9.23 -18.74
C SER A 116 -18.42 8.60 -19.42
N LYS A 117 -18.84 7.40 -19.01
CA LYS A 117 -20.02 6.74 -19.61
C LYS A 117 -21.37 7.27 -19.10
N LYS A 118 -21.42 7.92 -17.93
CA LYS A 118 -22.69 8.41 -17.34
C LYS A 118 -22.95 9.89 -17.63
N TYR A 119 -21.92 10.73 -17.74
CA TYR A 119 -22.09 12.17 -17.96
C TYR A 119 -22.26 12.56 -19.45
N PHE A 120 -21.77 11.77 -20.40
CA PHE A 120 -21.92 12.07 -21.84
C PHE A 120 -23.29 11.76 -22.43
N LYS A 121 -24.17 11.02 -21.73
CA LYS A 121 -25.54 10.72 -22.19
C LYS A 121 -26.57 11.82 -21.94
N LYS A 122 -26.15 12.99 -21.42
CA LYS A 122 -27.06 14.11 -21.10
C LYS A 122 -26.82 15.36 -21.97
N LEU A 123 -26.04 15.24 -23.05
CA LEU A 123 -25.71 16.32 -24.01
C LEU A 123 -26.06 16.01 -25.47
N THR A 124 -26.95 15.05 -25.71
CA THR A 124 -27.66 14.82 -26.99
C THR A 124 -29.13 14.60 -26.67
#